data_AF-A0A1T3NQJ5-F1
#
_entry.id   AF-A0A1T3NQJ5-F1
#
_cell.length_a   1.000
_cell.length_b   1.000
_cell.length_c   1.000
_cell.angle_alpha   90.00
_cell.angle_beta   90.00
_cell.angle_gamma   90.00
#
_symmetry.space_group_name_H-M   'P 1'
#
loop_
_entity.id
_entity.type
_entity.pdbx_description
1 polymer ?
#
loop_
_entity_poly.entity_id
_entity_poly.type
_entity_poly.pdbx_seq_one_letter_code
_entity_poly.pdbx_strand_id
1 'polypeptide(L)'
;MSAHTAQVSLTPPPPVGGPIVNVSATLTAVQAEYKATYQLPFSTHRVFIDADNNPNTGYVTGPVWPGVGADFMLENGFLYRAIKNGADWTGMWQTVSLTPSPLVSSTNDQFVWRIPTSVFGALNGGTQKLAFQGGEPSTWAAAYVTIVQQ
;
A
#
# COMPACT_ATOMS: atom_id res chain seq x y z
N MET A 1 15.45 -31.05 7.98
CA MET A 1 15.62 -29.72 7.35
C MET A 1 15.19 -29.85 5.90
N SER A 2 14.03 -29.34 5.53
CA SER A 2 13.62 -29.25 4.12
C SER A 2 12.94 -27.91 3.92
N ALA A 3 13.69 -26.97 3.37
CA ALA A 3 13.17 -25.70 2.93
C ALA A 3 12.25 -25.95 1.74
N HIS A 4 10.97 -25.61 1.88
CA HIS A 4 10.06 -25.49 0.75
C HIS A 4 10.32 -24.14 0.09
N THR A 5 11.38 -24.06 -0.71
CA THR A 5 11.63 -22.89 -1.57
C THR A 5 10.87 -23.12 -2.88
N ALA A 6 9.61 -22.70 -2.93
CA ALA A 6 8.92 -22.53 -4.19
C ALA A 6 9.48 -21.25 -4.85
N GLN A 7 10.54 -21.37 -5.64
CA GLN A 7 10.90 -20.29 -6.57
C GLN A 7 9.93 -20.35 -7.74
N VAL A 8 8.92 -19.48 -7.70
CA VAL A 8 8.14 -19.14 -8.88
C VAL A 8 9.08 -18.40 -9.83
N SER A 9 9.44 -19.04 -10.94
CA SER A 9 10.21 -18.42 -12.01
C SER A 9 9.38 -17.29 -12.62
N LEU A 10 9.73 -16.05 -12.32
CA LEU A 10 9.20 -14.88 -13.02
C LEU A 10 9.84 -14.86 -14.42
N THR A 11 9.04 -15.08 -15.45
CA THR A 11 9.39 -14.76 -16.85
C THR A 11 8.73 -13.40 -17.14
N PRO A 12 9.45 -12.27 -17.28
CA PRO A 12 10.91 -12.05 -17.31
C PRO A 12 11.57 -11.96 -15.91
N PRO A 13 12.90 -12.07 -15.81
CA PRO A 13 13.63 -11.91 -14.55
C PRO A 13 13.26 -10.58 -13.86
N PRO A 14 13.25 -10.54 -12.51
CA PRO A 14 12.97 -9.31 -11.77
C PRO A 14 13.83 -8.16 -12.32
N PRO A 15 13.24 -6.98 -12.55
CA PRO A 15 13.99 -5.79 -12.94
C PRO A 15 15.16 -5.51 -11.98
N VAL A 16 16.26 -4.96 -12.49
CA VAL A 16 17.39 -4.52 -11.66
C VAL A 16 16.90 -3.39 -10.75
N GLY A 17 16.90 -3.62 -9.43
CA GLY A 17 16.29 -2.73 -8.44
C GLY A 17 14.98 -3.25 -7.84
N GLY A 18 14.45 -4.35 -8.36
CA GLY A 18 13.21 -4.99 -7.92
C GLY A 18 11.97 -4.49 -8.68
N PRO A 19 10.82 -5.16 -8.56
CA PRO A 19 9.63 -4.83 -9.37
C PRO A 19 8.97 -3.48 -9.07
N ILE A 20 9.32 -2.82 -7.96
CA ILE A 20 8.80 -1.51 -7.55
C ILE A 20 9.99 -0.64 -7.17
N VAL A 21 10.06 0.56 -7.74
CA VAL A 21 11.14 1.53 -7.55
C VAL A 21 10.58 2.94 -7.33
N ASN A 22 11.43 3.88 -6.93
CA ASN A 22 11.09 5.30 -6.75
C ASN A 22 9.87 5.54 -5.85
N VAL A 23 9.75 4.75 -4.78
CA VAL A 23 8.68 4.89 -3.81
C VAL A 23 8.93 6.13 -2.96
N SER A 24 7.92 6.99 -2.84
CA SER A 24 7.97 8.17 -1.97
C SER A 24 6.59 8.51 -1.43
N ALA A 25 6.57 9.19 -0.30
CA ALA A 25 5.33 9.65 0.30
C ALA A 25 5.57 10.96 1.05
N THR A 26 4.58 11.85 0.99
CA THR A 26 4.55 13.09 1.77
C THR A 26 3.23 13.16 2.53
N LEU A 27 3.30 13.65 3.76
CA LEU A 27 2.17 13.81 4.66
C LEU A 27 2.22 15.21 5.23
N THR A 28 1.19 15.99 4.95
CA THR A 28 1.01 17.35 5.47
C THR A 28 -0.20 17.40 6.39
N ALA A 29 -0.54 18.58 6.91
CA ALA A 29 -1.78 18.77 7.68
C ALA A 29 -3.06 18.51 6.86
N VAL A 30 -3.04 18.69 5.54
CA VAL A 30 -4.26 18.69 4.69
C VAL A 30 -4.28 17.59 3.62
N GLN A 31 -3.13 17.04 3.27
CA GLN A 31 -2.99 16.09 2.18
C GLN A 31 -1.86 15.08 2.42
N ALA A 32 -2.13 13.84 2.06
CA ALA A 32 -1.12 12.82 1.85
C ALA A 32 -0.97 12.56 0.34
N GLU A 33 0.27 12.50 -0.13
CA GLU A 33 0.61 12.14 -1.50
C GLU A 33 1.54 10.92 -1.49
N TYR A 34 1.22 9.91 -2.29
CA TYR A 34 1.98 8.67 -2.38
C TYR A 34 2.38 8.41 -3.82
N LYS A 35 3.61 7.94 -4.02
CA LYS A 35 4.15 7.65 -5.35
C LYS A 35 4.90 6.34 -5.35
N ALA A 36 4.71 5.57 -6.42
CA ALA A 36 5.53 4.40 -6.72
C ALA A 36 5.64 4.22 -8.23
N THR A 37 6.81 3.77 -8.70
CA THR A 37 7.03 3.36 -10.08
C THR A 37 7.11 1.85 -10.14
N TYR A 38 6.30 1.24 -11.00
CA TYR A 38 6.25 -0.21 -11.17
C TYR A 38 7.01 -0.61 -12.43
N GLN A 39 7.91 -1.58 -12.32
CA GLN A 39 8.74 -2.04 -13.43
C GLN A 39 8.21 -3.33 -14.07
N LEU A 40 7.08 -3.83 -13.57
CA LEU A 40 6.32 -4.96 -14.13
C LEU A 40 4.87 -4.53 -14.38
N PRO A 41 4.19 -5.10 -15.38
CA PRO A 41 2.84 -4.71 -15.79
C PRO A 41 1.76 -5.28 -14.85
N PHE A 42 1.78 -4.90 -13.58
CA PHE A 42 0.82 -5.38 -12.60
C PHE A 42 -0.60 -4.91 -12.93
N SER A 43 -1.59 -5.78 -12.73
CA SER A 43 -3.00 -5.45 -12.91
C SER A 43 -3.61 -4.70 -11.72
N THR A 44 -3.00 -4.84 -10.53
CA THR A 44 -3.41 -4.13 -9.31
C THR A 44 -2.25 -3.39 -8.68
N HIS A 45 -2.51 -2.13 -8.31
CA HIS A 45 -1.57 -1.26 -7.60
C HIS A 45 -2.20 -0.83 -6.29
N ARG A 46 -1.59 -1.21 -5.18
CA ARG A 46 -2.12 -0.97 -3.84
C ARG A 46 -1.15 -0.18 -2.98
N VAL A 47 -1.71 0.62 -2.08
CA VAL A 47 -0.98 1.21 -0.96
C VAL A 47 -1.74 0.88 0.31
N PHE A 48 -1.14 0.06 1.16
CA PHE A 48 -1.62 -0.21 2.50
C PHE A 48 -1.08 0.85 3.46
N ILE A 49 -1.97 1.45 4.24
CA ILE A 49 -1.67 2.61 5.08
C ILE A 49 -2.07 2.26 6.52
N ASP A 50 -1.07 2.21 7.39
CA ASP A 50 -1.22 2.18 8.84
C ASP A 50 -1.16 3.65 9.31
N ALA A 51 -2.31 4.17 9.75
CA ALA A 51 -2.51 5.57 10.08
C ALA A 51 -2.52 5.83 11.60
N ASP A 52 -2.80 4.80 12.39
CA ASP A 52 -2.78 4.84 13.86
C ASP A 52 -1.43 4.38 14.46
N ASN A 53 -0.46 4.01 13.61
CA ASN A 53 0.85 3.50 13.94
C ASN A 53 0.81 2.24 14.82
N ASN A 54 -0.27 1.46 14.75
CA ASN A 54 -0.46 0.26 15.53
C ASN A 54 -0.47 -0.99 14.61
N PRO A 55 0.59 -1.82 14.68
CA PRO A 55 0.69 -3.00 13.80
C PRO A 55 -0.34 -4.11 14.09
N ASN A 56 -1.16 -3.96 15.14
CA ASN A 56 -2.15 -4.95 15.56
C ASN A 56 -3.59 -4.58 15.19
N THR A 57 -3.82 -3.41 14.60
CA THR A 57 -5.13 -2.94 14.11
C THR A 57 -5.21 -3.02 12.60
N GLY A 58 -6.43 -2.96 12.07
CA GLY A 58 -6.69 -3.05 10.63
C GLY A 58 -6.23 -4.38 10.02
N TYR A 59 -5.82 -4.32 8.76
CA TYR A 59 -5.36 -5.49 8.01
C TYR A 59 -3.91 -5.81 8.33
N VAL A 60 -3.74 -6.88 9.10
CA VAL A 60 -2.44 -7.43 9.47
C VAL A 60 -2.04 -8.41 8.38
N THR A 61 -1.11 -7.99 7.53
CA THR A 61 -0.66 -8.81 6.38
C THR A 61 0.18 -10.03 6.78
N GLY A 62 0.34 -10.30 8.08
CA GLY A 62 1.15 -11.42 8.59
C GLY A 62 2.65 -11.22 8.35
N PRO A 63 3.43 -12.29 8.03
CA PRO A 63 4.89 -12.22 7.85
C PRO A 63 5.31 -11.47 6.58
N VAL A 64 4.34 -11.05 5.77
CA VAL A 64 4.55 -10.50 4.44
C VAL A 64 5.00 -9.03 4.50
N TRP A 65 4.41 -8.22 5.40
CA TRP A 65 4.85 -6.85 5.70
C TRP A 65 4.92 -6.67 7.22
N PRO A 66 6.04 -7.03 7.88
CA PRO A 66 6.11 -7.00 9.34
C PRO A 66 5.94 -5.56 9.85
N GLY A 67 4.95 -5.35 10.72
CA GLY A 67 4.77 -4.08 11.42
C GLY A 67 3.86 -3.04 10.76
N VAL A 68 3.09 -3.43 9.73
CA VAL A 68 2.02 -2.60 9.15
C VAL A 68 0.65 -3.20 9.51
N GLY A 69 -0.13 -2.48 10.31
CA GLY A 69 -1.54 -2.74 10.57
C GLY A 69 -2.39 -1.82 9.71
N ALA A 70 -2.80 -2.27 8.52
CA ALA A 70 -3.33 -1.36 7.52
C ALA A 70 -4.79 -0.96 7.81
N ASP A 71 -4.99 0.28 8.24
CA ASP A 71 -6.31 0.90 8.43
C ASP A 71 -7.00 1.22 7.10
N PHE A 72 -6.19 1.53 6.09
CA PHE A 72 -6.68 1.89 4.76
C PHE A 72 -5.92 1.16 3.66
N MET A 73 -6.59 0.96 2.55
CA MET A 73 -6.01 0.45 1.32
C MET A 73 -6.44 1.35 0.17
N LEU A 74 -5.46 1.91 -0.54
CA LEU A 74 -5.67 2.36 -1.90
C LEU A 74 -5.55 1.16 -2.82
N GLU A 75 -6.45 1.02 -3.78
CA GLU A 75 -6.30 0.10 -4.90
C GLU A 75 -6.68 0.84 -6.19
N ASN A 76 -5.70 1.03 -7.06
CA ASN A 76 -5.85 1.81 -8.29
C ASN A 76 -6.47 3.19 -7.98
N GLY A 77 -7.70 3.45 -8.42
CA GLY A 77 -8.41 4.71 -8.20
C GLY A 77 -9.36 4.73 -7.00
N PHE A 78 -9.32 3.75 -6.10
CA PHE A 78 -10.29 3.62 -5.02
C PHE A 78 -9.61 3.60 -3.66
N LEU A 79 -10.28 4.17 -2.66
CA LEU A 79 -9.88 4.09 -1.26
C LEU A 79 -10.83 3.15 -0.50
N TYR A 80 -10.26 2.32 0.35
CA TYR A 80 -10.97 1.42 1.23
C TYR A 80 -10.48 1.60 2.67
N ARG A 81 -11.39 1.36 3.62
CA ARG A 81 -11.11 1.33 5.05
C ARG A 81 -11.29 -0.09 5.58
N ALA A 82 -10.38 -0.53 6.43
CA ALA A 82 -10.51 -1.76 7.18
C ALA A 82 -11.69 -1.64 8.16
N ILE A 83 -12.56 -2.65 8.18
CA ILE A 83 -13.71 -2.72 9.09
C ILE A 83 -13.55 -3.75 10.20
N LYS A 84 -12.42 -4.47 10.21
CA LYS A 84 -12.08 -5.52 11.18
C LYS A 84 -10.58 -5.43 11.47
N ASN A 85 -10.12 -6.24 12.42
CA ASN A 85 -8.69 -6.48 12.67
C ASN A 85 -8.33 -7.91 12.27
N GLY A 86 -7.12 -8.12 11.75
CA GLY A 86 -6.57 -9.45 11.47
C GLY A 86 -6.13 -9.63 10.01
N ALA A 87 -5.89 -10.88 9.61
CA ALA A 87 -5.33 -11.24 8.31
C ALA A 87 -6.37 -11.71 7.28
N ASP A 88 -7.65 -11.75 7.66
CA ASP A 88 -8.72 -12.21 6.78
C ASP A 88 -9.04 -11.14 5.73
N TRP A 89 -8.90 -11.50 4.45
CA TRP A 89 -9.23 -10.58 3.34
C TRP A 89 -10.74 -10.42 3.13
N THR A 90 -11.50 -11.51 3.25
CA THR A 90 -12.92 -11.53 2.86
C THR A 90 -13.76 -10.64 3.78
N GLY A 91 -14.40 -9.64 3.17
CA GLY A 91 -15.22 -8.66 3.89
C GLY A 91 -14.39 -7.79 4.84
N MET A 92 -13.10 -7.59 4.56
CA MET A 92 -12.23 -6.71 5.34
C MET A 92 -12.40 -5.23 4.99
N TRP A 93 -12.73 -4.97 3.73
CA TRP A 93 -12.63 -3.64 3.12
C TRP A 93 -14.00 -3.06 2.84
N GLN A 94 -14.22 -1.84 3.33
CA GLN A 94 -15.36 -1.00 2.96
C GLN A 94 -14.88 0.18 2.12
N THR A 95 -15.53 0.41 0.98
CA THR A 95 -15.19 1.54 0.10
C THR A 95 -15.41 2.88 0.80
N VAL A 96 -14.45 3.78 0.66
CA VAL A 96 -14.55 5.19 1.06
C VAL A 96 -14.66 6.03 -0.20
N SER A 97 -15.82 6.62 -0.43
CA SER A 97 -16.04 7.48 -1.59
C SER A 97 -15.29 8.80 -1.43
N LEU A 98 -14.35 9.05 -2.36
CA LEU A 98 -13.65 10.32 -2.48
C LEU A 98 -13.97 10.97 -3.82
N THR A 99 -14.08 12.29 -3.82
CA THR A 99 -14.24 13.09 -5.03
C THR A 99 -13.31 14.30 -4.91
N PRO A 100 -12.31 14.45 -5.80
CA PRO A 100 -11.99 13.60 -6.96
C PRO A 100 -11.45 12.20 -6.57
N SER A 101 -11.26 11.34 -7.58
CA SER A 101 -10.58 10.05 -7.41
C SER A 101 -9.20 10.23 -6.76
N PRO A 102 -8.80 9.35 -5.83
CA PRO A 102 -7.45 9.33 -5.26
C PRO A 102 -6.32 9.23 -6.28
N LEU A 103 -6.51 8.51 -7.39
CA LEU A 103 -5.46 8.34 -8.40
C LEU A 103 -5.38 9.57 -9.29
N VAL A 104 -4.26 10.28 -9.21
CA VAL A 104 -4.01 11.57 -9.88
C VAL A 104 -3.23 11.38 -11.18
N SER A 105 -2.34 10.38 -11.23
CA SER A 105 -1.55 10.06 -12.42
C SER A 105 -1.11 8.59 -12.41
N SER A 106 -0.98 7.99 -13.59
CA SER A 106 -0.41 6.66 -13.84
C SER A 106 0.52 6.68 -15.06
N THR A 107 1.21 7.80 -15.30
CA THR A 107 2.02 8.03 -16.50
C THR A 107 3.42 7.42 -16.32
N ASN A 108 3.96 6.78 -17.37
CA ASN A 108 5.28 6.12 -17.35
C ASN A 108 5.43 5.13 -16.18
N ASP A 109 4.38 4.37 -15.91
CA ASP A 109 4.28 3.39 -14.82
C ASP A 109 4.51 3.99 -13.41
N GLN A 110 4.49 5.31 -13.29
CA GLN A 110 4.48 6.02 -12.03
C GLN A 110 3.05 6.34 -11.63
N PHE A 111 2.63 5.76 -10.51
CA PHE A 111 1.34 6.01 -9.92
C PHE A 111 1.48 7.07 -8.83
N VAL A 112 0.59 8.05 -8.88
CA VAL A 112 0.51 9.15 -7.91
C VAL A 112 -0.89 9.15 -7.31
N TRP A 113 -0.96 8.96 -6.00
CA TRP A 113 -2.20 9.05 -5.24
C TRP A 113 -2.21 10.29 -4.37
N ARG A 114 -3.36 10.94 -4.24
CA ARG A 114 -3.59 12.03 -3.31
C ARG A 114 -4.87 11.80 -2.53
N ILE A 115 -4.77 11.90 -1.21
CA ILE A 115 -5.92 11.79 -0.32
C ILE A 115 -5.94 12.89 0.74
N PRO A 116 -7.10 13.47 1.06
CA PRO A 116 -7.23 14.41 2.17
C PRO A 116 -6.88 13.72 3.49
N THR A 117 -6.06 14.36 4.32
CA THR A 117 -5.62 13.81 5.61
C THR A 117 -6.76 13.66 6.60
N SER A 118 -7.82 14.44 6.45
CA SER A 118 -9.04 14.34 7.25
C SER A 118 -9.69 12.95 7.18
N VAL A 119 -9.42 12.17 6.13
CA VAL A 119 -9.96 10.81 5.97
C VAL A 119 -9.37 9.84 7.00
N PHE A 120 -8.13 10.05 7.44
CA PHE A 120 -7.46 9.16 8.37
C PHE A 120 -7.93 9.34 9.83
N GLY A 121 -8.64 10.42 10.13
CA GLY A 121 -8.91 10.80 11.50
C GLY A 121 -7.64 11.22 12.26
N ALA A 122 -7.54 10.84 13.53
CA ALA A 122 -6.39 11.19 14.35
C ALA A 122 -5.18 10.33 14.01
N LEU A 123 -4.11 10.98 13.52
CA LEU A 123 -2.83 10.32 13.25
C LEU A 123 -2.03 10.21 14.55
N ASN A 124 -1.65 9.00 14.94
CA ASN A 124 -0.88 8.78 16.17
C ASN A 124 0.56 9.27 15.99
N GLY A 125 0.90 10.39 16.64
CA GLY A 125 2.21 11.04 16.49
C GLY A 125 2.48 11.53 15.06
N GLY A 126 1.43 11.78 14.27
CA GLY A 126 1.56 12.21 12.87
C GLY A 126 2.28 11.21 11.97
N THR A 127 2.44 9.95 12.39
CA THR A 127 3.23 8.95 11.66
C THR A 127 2.32 8.05 10.81
N GLN A 128 2.77 7.71 9.61
CA GLN A 128 2.15 6.66 8.79
C GLN A 128 3.20 5.63 8.38
N LYS A 129 2.83 4.34 8.39
CA LYS A 129 3.60 3.29 7.74
C LYS A 129 2.86 2.83 6.50
N LEU A 130 3.63 2.69 5.41
CA LEU A 130 3.10 2.43 4.10
C LEU A 130 3.72 1.16 3.53
N ALA A 131 2.90 0.31 2.93
CA ALA A 131 3.34 -0.79 2.09
C ALA A 131 2.72 -0.63 0.69
N PHE A 132 3.58 -0.39 -0.30
CA PHE A 132 3.21 -0.30 -1.71
C PHE A 132 3.25 -1.70 -2.29
N GLN A 133 2.20 -2.14 -2.96
CA GLN A 133 2.12 -3.45 -3.58
C GLN A 133 1.73 -3.33 -5.06
N GLY A 134 2.46 -4.03 -5.91
CA GLY A 134 2.05 -4.34 -7.27
C GLY A 134 1.74 -5.82 -7.33
N GLY A 135 0.58 -6.20 -7.86
CA GLY A 135 0.25 -7.63 -7.88
C GLY A 135 -0.82 -8.07 -8.87
N GLU A 136 -0.82 -9.39 -9.04
CA GLU A 136 -1.81 -10.25 -9.67
C GLU A 136 -2.03 -11.43 -8.70
N PRO A 137 -3.10 -12.25 -8.85
CA PRO A 137 -3.40 -13.33 -7.90
C PRO A 137 -2.25 -14.31 -7.60
N SER A 138 -1.26 -14.43 -8.50
CA SER A 138 -0.14 -15.38 -8.41
C SER A 138 1.26 -14.74 -8.35
N THR A 139 1.38 -13.43 -8.56
CA THR A 139 2.67 -12.71 -8.57
C THR A 139 2.48 -11.33 -7.96
N TRP A 140 3.25 -11.01 -6.93
CA TRP A 140 3.14 -9.72 -6.29
C TRP A 140 4.48 -9.28 -5.70
N ALA A 141 4.71 -7.99 -5.64
CA ALA A 141 5.89 -7.35 -5.08
C ALA A 141 5.45 -6.22 -4.15
N ALA A 142 6.28 -5.85 -3.18
CA ALA A 142 5.99 -4.69 -2.38
C ALA A 142 7.24 -3.98 -1.81
N ALA A 143 7.04 -2.73 -1.40
CA ALA A 143 8.06 -1.83 -0.86
C ALA A 143 7.50 -1.03 0.33
N TYR A 144 8.36 -0.67 1.30
CA TYR A 144 7.94 -0.08 2.57
C TYR A 144 8.49 1.32 2.77
N VAL A 145 7.69 2.21 3.34
CA VAL A 145 8.13 3.54 3.79
C VAL A 145 7.46 3.88 5.11
N THR A 146 8.19 4.49 6.04
CA THR A 146 7.61 5.17 7.20
C THR A 146 7.76 6.67 7.00
N ILE A 147 6.69 7.43 7.21
CA ILE A 147 6.69 8.89 7.08
C ILE A 147 6.12 9.53 8.34
N VAL A 148 6.58 10.75 8.62
CA VAL A 148 6.05 11.60 9.69
C VAL A 148 5.49 12.87 9.04
N GLN A 149 4.36 13.34 9.55
CA GLN A 149 3.70 14.56 9.11
C GLN A 149 4.64 15.74 9.27
N GLN A 150 4.81 16.51 8.20
CA GLN A 150 5.60 17.74 8.17
C GLN A 150 4.74 18.98 8.42
#